data_AF-A0A818E874-F1
#
_entry.id   AF-A0A818E874-F1
#
_cell.length_a   1.000
_cell.length_b   1.000
_cell.length_c   1.000
_cell.angle_alpha   90.00
_cell.angle_beta   90.00
_cell.angle_gamma   90.00
#
_symmetry.space_group_name_H-M   'P 1'
#
loop_
_entity.id
_entity.type
_entity.pdbx_description
1 polymer ?
#
loop_
_entity_poly.entity_id
_entity_poly.type
_entity_poly.pdbx_seq_one_letter_code
_entity_poly.pdbx_strand_id
1 'polypeptide(L)'
;LNHRKLLDAIFAVCGVPDALFRPISSSVDKLDKTPWDTVRNEMVNEKGLPGDIADKIWSYVQLRGGADLVDQLRKDSQLCAQSTAIEALNELELLFRYLTLYGVMDKIVFDLKLARGLDYYTGVIFEATLNSYQYDPTLGEDQVAVGSVAGGGRYDELVNKIDSRQSRVPCI
;
A
#
# COMPACT_ATOMS: atom_id res chain seq x y z
N LEU A 1 -3.16 3.07 -5.43
CA LEU A 1 -4.10 2.04 -4.91
C LEU A 1 -3.28 0.93 -4.27
N ASN A 2 -3.72 0.37 -3.14
CA ASN A 2 -3.11 -0.79 -2.47
C ASN A 2 -4.16 -1.50 -1.59
N HIS A 3 -3.75 -2.53 -0.84
CA HIS A 3 -4.62 -3.28 0.07
C HIS A 3 -3.95 -3.58 1.42
N ARG A 4 -4.63 -3.27 2.53
CA ARG A 4 -4.09 -3.44 3.90
C ARG A 4 -3.64 -4.87 4.18
N LYS A 5 -4.53 -5.85 3.95
CA LYS A 5 -4.22 -7.26 4.20
C LYS A 5 -3.01 -7.76 3.40
N LEU A 6 -2.77 -7.18 2.21
CA LEU A 6 -1.62 -7.54 1.38
C LEU A 6 -0.32 -7.00 1.97
N LEU A 7 -0.31 -5.74 2.43
CA LEU A 7 0.83 -5.16 3.14
C LEU A 7 1.20 -5.98 4.38
N ASP A 8 0.21 -6.30 5.21
CA ASP A 8 0.43 -7.09 6.43
C ASP A 8 0.97 -8.49 6.08
N ALA A 9 0.48 -9.12 5.00
CA ALA A 9 1.01 -10.41 4.53
C ALA A 9 2.44 -10.32 3.99
N ILE A 10 2.79 -9.24 3.26
CA ILE A 10 4.16 -8.99 2.80
C ILE A 10 5.10 -8.88 4.00
N PHE A 11 4.72 -8.15 5.05
CA PHE A 11 5.53 -8.05 6.27
C PHE A 11 5.71 -9.41 6.96
N ALA A 12 4.65 -10.19 7.07
CA ALA A 12 4.71 -11.54 7.63
C ALA A 12 5.70 -12.44 6.86
N VAL A 13 5.65 -12.43 5.52
CA VAL A 13 6.54 -13.22 4.67
C VAL A 13 7.99 -12.74 4.71
N CYS A 14 8.22 -11.44 4.84
CA CYS A 14 9.56 -10.90 5.02
C CYS A 14 10.17 -11.28 6.38
N GLY A 15 9.35 -11.67 7.35
CA GLY A 15 9.76 -12.05 8.71
C GLY A 15 9.70 -10.90 9.72
N VAL A 16 8.94 -9.84 9.43
CA VAL A 16 8.71 -8.75 10.38
C VAL A 16 8.01 -9.32 11.63
N PRO A 17 8.44 -9.00 12.85
CA PRO A 17 7.69 -9.35 14.06
C PRO A 17 6.37 -8.58 14.13
N ASP A 18 5.28 -9.21 14.56
CA ASP A 18 3.93 -8.59 14.65
C ASP A 18 3.93 -7.25 15.40
N ALA A 19 4.71 -7.14 16.48
CA ALA A 19 4.86 -5.92 17.27
C ALA A 19 5.43 -4.74 16.46
N LEU A 20 6.16 -5.02 15.37
CA LEU A 20 6.77 -4.04 14.48
C LEU A 20 5.94 -3.76 13.22
N PHE A 21 4.81 -4.43 12.97
CA PHE A 21 4.01 -4.19 11.75
C PHE A 21 3.62 -2.73 11.60
N ARG A 22 3.10 -2.11 12.66
CA ARG A 22 2.70 -0.69 12.64
C ARG A 22 3.89 0.25 12.48
N PRO A 23 4.96 0.15 13.31
CA PRO A 23 6.18 0.93 13.11
C PRO A 23 6.73 0.83 11.68
N ILE A 24 6.84 -0.38 11.13
CA ILE A 24 7.41 -0.60 9.79
C ILE A 24 6.47 -0.08 8.70
N SER A 25 5.16 -0.27 8.84
CA SER A 25 4.18 0.32 7.91
C SER A 25 4.28 1.85 7.89
N SER A 26 4.55 2.49 9.02
CA SER A 26 4.82 3.94 9.10
C SER A 26 6.14 4.36 8.43
N SER A 27 7.16 3.50 8.42
CA SER A 27 8.37 3.75 7.62
C SER A 27 8.09 3.65 6.12
N VAL A 28 7.34 2.62 5.70
CA VAL A 28 6.99 2.40 4.29
C VAL A 28 6.19 3.59 3.73
N ASP A 29 5.26 4.15 4.51
CA ASP A 29 4.45 5.32 4.15
C ASP A 29 5.26 6.60 3.84
N LYS A 30 6.53 6.66 4.28
CA LYS A 30 7.44 7.78 3.99
C LYS A 30 8.12 7.66 2.62
N LEU A 31 8.07 6.48 1.98
CA LEU A 31 8.77 6.23 0.70
C LEU A 31 8.26 7.08 -0.46
N ASP A 32 7.11 7.75 -0.32
CA ASP A 32 6.62 8.72 -1.30
C ASP A 32 7.50 9.97 -1.38
N LYS A 33 8.17 10.34 -0.27
CA LYS A 33 8.91 11.61 -0.13
C LYS A 33 10.35 11.42 0.34
N THR A 34 10.66 10.25 0.89
CA THR A 34 11.94 9.96 1.54
C THR A 34 12.64 8.84 0.79
N PRO A 35 13.92 9.02 0.40
CA PRO A 35 14.70 7.99 -0.28
C PRO A 35 14.80 6.70 0.54
N TRP A 36 14.95 5.57 -0.17
CA TRP A 36 15.05 4.24 0.44
C TRP A 36 16.13 4.16 1.52
N ASP A 37 17.33 4.71 1.28
CA ASP A 37 18.43 4.63 2.25
C ASP A 37 18.07 5.25 3.61
N THR A 38 17.36 6.38 3.60
CA THR A 38 16.89 7.03 4.83
C THR A 38 15.79 6.22 5.51
N VAL A 39 14.83 5.69 4.74
CA VAL A 39 13.76 4.84 5.30
C VAL A 39 14.31 3.53 5.85
N ARG A 40 15.26 2.90 5.15
CA ARG A 40 15.95 1.70 5.59
C ARG A 40 16.72 1.95 6.89
N ASN A 41 17.43 3.08 6.98
CA ASN A 41 18.13 3.49 8.19
C ASN A 41 17.18 3.61 9.38
N GLU A 42 16.01 4.23 9.19
CA GLU A 42 14.96 4.30 10.22
C GLU A 42 14.45 2.90 10.63
N MET A 43 14.15 2.03 9.66
CA MET A 43 13.68 0.66 9.95
C MET A 43 14.69 -0.12 10.79
N VAL A 44 15.98 -0.01 10.45
CA VAL A 44 17.03 -0.79 11.10
C VAL A 44 17.48 -0.18 12.42
N ASN A 45 17.89 1.09 12.40
CA ASN A 45 18.59 1.71 13.53
C ASN A 45 17.64 2.33 14.56
N GLU A 46 16.44 2.74 14.15
CA GLU A 46 15.46 3.34 15.08
C GLU A 46 14.40 2.33 15.52
N LYS A 47 13.95 1.46 14.61
CA LYS A 47 12.87 0.47 14.87
C LYS A 47 13.38 -0.93 15.17
N GLY A 48 14.69 -1.17 15.06
CA GLY A 48 15.33 -2.43 15.44
C GLY A 48 15.04 -3.59 14.49
N LEU A 49 14.66 -3.34 13.24
CA LEU A 49 14.43 -4.39 12.25
C LEU A 49 15.77 -4.91 11.69
N PRO A 50 15.98 -6.22 11.56
CA PRO A 50 17.13 -6.76 10.85
C PRO A 50 17.23 -6.21 9.41
N GLY A 51 18.43 -5.84 8.98
CA GLY A 51 18.66 -5.20 7.68
C GLY A 51 18.26 -6.07 6.49
N ASP A 52 18.46 -7.39 6.58
CA ASP A 52 18.04 -8.34 5.55
C ASP A 52 16.51 -8.42 5.42
N ILE A 53 15.77 -8.24 6.52
CA ILE A 53 14.30 -8.15 6.50
C ILE A 53 13.87 -6.83 5.86
N ALA A 54 14.54 -5.71 6.17
CA ALA A 54 14.27 -4.44 5.50
C ALA A 54 14.49 -4.54 3.97
N ASP A 55 15.56 -5.20 3.55
CA ASP A 55 15.87 -5.40 2.13
C ASP A 55 14.86 -6.33 1.42
N LYS A 56 14.34 -7.35 2.13
CA LYS A 56 13.20 -8.14 1.64
C LYS A 56 11.94 -7.31 1.49
N ILE A 57 11.62 -6.43 2.45
CA ILE A 57 10.46 -5.53 2.31
C ILE A 57 10.61 -4.68 1.04
N TRP A 58 11.81 -4.14 0.81
CA TRP A 58 12.10 -3.33 -0.38
C TRP A 58 11.86 -4.07 -1.69
N SER A 59 12.16 -5.37 -1.78
CA SER A 59 11.89 -6.17 -3.00
C SER A 59 10.41 -6.17 -3.39
N TYR A 60 9.50 -6.06 -2.42
CA TYR A 60 8.07 -5.92 -2.65
C TYR A 60 7.64 -4.47 -2.81
N VAL A 61 7.92 -3.60 -1.83
CA VAL A 61 7.32 -2.26 -1.81
C VAL A 61 7.81 -1.40 -2.97
N GLN A 62 8.95 -1.71 -3.61
CA GLN A 62 9.36 -0.99 -4.82
C GLN A 62 8.47 -1.27 -6.06
N LEU A 63 7.67 -2.33 -6.04
CA LEU A 63 6.82 -2.74 -7.15
C LEU A 63 5.60 -1.82 -7.27
N ARG A 64 5.37 -1.36 -8.50
CA ARG A 64 4.17 -0.62 -8.91
C ARG A 64 3.80 -0.97 -10.34
N GLY A 65 2.51 -0.97 -10.66
CA GLY A 65 2.02 -1.37 -11.98
C GLY A 65 0.51 -1.28 -12.11
N GLY A 66 -0.04 -2.04 -13.05
CA GLY A 66 -1.47 -2.18 -13.27
C GLY A 66 -2.01 -3.49 -12.70
N ALA A 67 -3.04 -4.03 -13.35
CA ALA A 67 -3.66 -5.30 -12.97
C ALA A 67 -2.70 -6.50 -13.13
N ASP A 68 -1.73 -6.41 -14.04
CA ASP A 68 -0.71 -7.44 -14.30
C ASP A 68 0.21 -7.70 -13.09
N LEU A 69 0.39 -6.70 -12.23
CA LEU A 69 1.14 -6.87 -10.98
C LEU A 69 0.43 -7.85 -10.02
N VAL A 70 -0.90 -7.99 -10.08
CA VAL A 70 -1.62 -9.03 -9.32
C VAL A 70 -1.17 -10.42 -9.78
N ASP A 71 -1.09 -10.66 -11.09
CA ASP A 71 -0.65 -11.94 -11.65
C ASP A 71 0.81 -12.23 -11.34
N GLN A 72 1.66 -11.19 -11.29
CA GLN A 72 3.04 -11.33 -10.85
C GLN A 72 3.11 -11.77 -9.37
N LEU A 73 2.38 -11.10 -8.48
CA LEU A 73 2.36 -11.43 -7.05
C LEU A 73 1.78 -12.84 -6.78
N ARG A 74 0.84 -13.30 -7.60
CA ARG A 74 0.30 -14.66 -7.52
C ARG A 74 1.31 -15.77 -7.84
N LYS A 75 2.42 -15.44 -8.52
CA LYS A 75 3.51 -16.41 -8.79
C LYS A 75 4.44 -16.58 -7.59
N ASP A 76 4.37 -15.69 -6.61
CA ASP A 76 5.14 -15.79 -5.39
C ASP A 76 4.48 -16.82 -4.45
N SER A 77 5.10 -17.99 -4.34
CA SER A 77 4.60 -19.08 -3.49
C SER A 77 4.65 -18.75 -2.00
N GLN A 78 5.59 -17.91 -1.55
CA GLN A 78 5.70 -17.54 -0.15
C GLN A 78 4.59 -16.56 0.23
N LEU A 79 4.33 -15.57 -0.64
CA LEU A 79 3.21 -14.66 -0.48
C LEU A 79 1.87 -15.40 -0.53
N CYS A 80 1.69 -16.29 -1.50
CA CYS A 80 0.45 -17.07 -1.63
C CYS A 80 0.27 -18.15 -0.54
N ALA A 81 1.29 -18.44 0.28
CA ALA A 81 1.09 -19.26 1.46
C ALA A 81 0.29 -18.53 2.56
N GLN A 82 0.20 -17.19 2.50
CA GLN A 82 -0.63 -16.39 3.40
C GLN A 82 -2.07 -16.29 2.87
N SER A 83 -3.03 -16.77 3.65
CA SER A 83 -4.45 -16.70 3.28
C SER A 83 -4.94 -15.27 3.10
N THR A 84 -4.43 -14.33 3.91
CA THR A 84 -4.73 -12.90 3.83
C THR A 84 -4.21 -12.25 2.55
N ALA A 85 -3.07 -12.71 2.02
CA ALA A 85 -2.58 -12.27 0.72
C ALA A 85 -3.48 -12.74 -0.41
N ILE A 86 -3.88 -14.02 -0.42
CA ILE A 86 -4.79 -14.56 -1.44
C ILE A 86 -6.11 -13.80 -1.43
N GLU A 87 -6.68 -13.55 -0.25
CA GLU A 87 -7.92 -12.79 -0.11
C GLU A 87 -7.77 -11.38 -0.71
N ALA A 88 -6.71 -10.66 -0.35
CA ALA A 88 -6.43 -9.34 -0.88
C ALA A 88 -6.22 -9.32 -2.40
N LEU A 89 -5.51 -10.30 -2.96
CA LEU A 89 -5.28 -10.42 -4.40
C LEU A 89 -6.58 -10.72 -5.15
N ASN A 90 -7.47 -11.54 -4.59
CA ASN A 90 -8.80 -11.79 -5.15
C ASN A 90 -9.67 -10.51 -5.13
N GLU A 91 -9.65 -9.76 -4.02
CA GLU A 91 -10.38 -8.49 -3.91
C GLU A 91 -9.85 -7.44 -4.92
N LEU A 92 -8.52 -7.34 -5.08
CA LEU A 92 -7.87 -6.45 -6.04
C LEU A 92 -8.17 -6.84 -7.49
N GLU A 93 -8.11 -8.13 -7.83
CA GLU A 93 -8.47 -8.63 -9.16
C GLU A 93 -9.91 -8.27 -9.53
N LEU A 94 -10.84 -8.46 -8.59
CA LEU A 94 -12.24 -8.09 -8.79
C LEU A 94 -12.40 -6.56 -8.95
N LEU A 95 -11.70 -5.78 -8.13
CA LEU A 95 -11.69 -4.32 -8.24
C LEU A 95 -11.16 -3.87 -9.61
N PHE A 96 -10.05 -4.44 -10.10
CA PHE A 96 -9.53 -4.09 -11.42
C PHE A 96 -10.51 -4.41 -12.54
N ARG A 97 -11.22 -5.54 -12.47
CA ARG A 97 -12.30 -5.85 -13.43
C ARG A 97 -13.37 -4.76 -13.44
N TYR A 98 -13.80 -4.26 -12.28
CA TYR A 98 -14.78 -3.17 -12.20
C TYR A 98 -14.23 -1.84 -12.71
N LEU A 99 -12.98 -1.51 -12.39
CA LEU A 99 -12.32 -0.30 -12.88
C LEU A 99 -12.12 -0.32 -14.41
N THR A 100 -11.90 -1.50 -14.99
CA THR A 100 -11.92 -1.69 -16.46
C THR A 100 -13.29 -1.40 -17.04
N LEU A 101 -14.37 -1.92 -16.43
CA LEU A 101 -15.74 -1.65 -16.89
C LEU A 101 -16.12 -0.18 -16.75
N TYR A 102 -15.60 0.52 -15.75
CA TYR A 102 -15.78 1.96 -15.58
C TYR A 102 -14.90 2.81 -16.51
N GLY A 103 -13.97 2.19 -17.25
CA GLY A 103 -13.13 2.89 -18.22
C GLY A 103 -12.15 3.88 -17.59
N VAL A 104 -11.65 3.59 -16.38
CA VAL A 104 -10.74 4.47 -15.62
C VAL A 104 -9.37 3.86 -15.34
N MET A 105 -9.05 2.71 -15.93
CA MET A 105 -7.79 2.00 -15.67
C MET A 105 -6.53 2.80 -16.01
N ASP A 106 -6.62 3.73 -16.97
CA ASP A 106 -5.54 4.65 -17.33
C ASP A 106 -5.12 5.59 -16.18
N LYS A 107 -5.96 5.72 -15.15
CA LYS A 107 -5.74 6.57 -13.98
C LYS A 107 -5.35 5.80 -12.72
N ILE A 108 -5.27 4.47 -12.80
CA ILE A 108 -5.08 3.61 -11.64
C ILE A 108 -3.67 3.03 -11.64
N VAL A 109 -2.94 3.28 -10.57
CA VAL A 109 -1.65 2.65 -10.28
C VAL A 109 -1.80 1.81 -9.02
N PHE A 110 -1.50 0.53 -9.15
CA PHE A 110 -1.27 -0.35 -8.01
C PHE A 110 0.15 -0.12 -7.50
N ASP A 111 0.28 0.34 -6.27
CA ASP A 111 1.57 0.72 -5.68
C ASP A 111 1.71 0.12 -4.28
N LEU A 112 2.68 -0.76 -4.10
CA LEU A 112 2.91 -1.45 -2.83
C LEU A 112 3.55 -0.55 -1.75
N LYS A 113 4.00 0.66 -2.09
CA LYS A 113 4.47 1.66 -1.11
C LYS A 113 3.34 2.33 -0.36
N LEU A 114 2.14 2.37 -0.96
CA LEU A 114 1.01 3.10 -0.39
C LEU A 114 0.52 2.41 0.88
N ALA A 115 0.85 2.97 2.04
CA ALA A 115 0.56 2.42 3.36
C ALA A 115 -0.13 3.44 4.28
N ARG A 116 -1.17 4.13 3.78
CA ARG A 116 -1.94 5.14 4.52
C ARG A 116 -2.92 4.52 5.53
N GLY A 117 -3.39 5.33 6.49
CA GLY A 117 -4.51 4.99 7.41
C GLY A 117 -4.29 3.72 8.25
N LEU A 118 -3.09 3.62 8.81
CA LEU A 118 -2.52 2.47 9.52
C LEU A 118 -3.38 1.91 10.67
N ASP A 119 -4.29 2.72 11.21
CA ASP A 119 -5.04 2.40 12.43
C ASP A 119 -6.47 1.93 12.18
N TYR A 120 -7.00 2.10 10.96
CA TYR A 120 -8.42 1.90 10.70
C TYR A 120 -8.78 1.28 9.36
N TYR A 121 -7.93 1.35 8.32
CA TYR A 121 -8.23 0.64 7.08
C TYR A 121 -8.03 -0.88 7.24
N THR A 122 -8.98 -1.64 6.71
CA THR A 122 -9.04 -3.12 6.80
C THR A 122 -9.02 -3.80 5.44
N GLY A 123 -9.10 -3.03 4.34
CA GLY A 123 -9.10 -3.55 2.97
C GLY A 123 -8.35 -2.64 2.01
N VAL A 124 -8.97 -2.34 0.86
CA VAL A 124 -8.44 -1.41 -0.15
C VAL A 124 -8.09 -0.05 0.45
N ILE A 125 -6.98 0.54 0.01
CA ILE A 125 -6.52 1.89 0.34
C ILE A 125 -6.19 2.60 -0.97
N PHE A 126 -6.57 3.86 -1.13
CA PHE A 126 -6.24 4.65 -2.30
C PHE A 126 -5.90 6.10 -1.93
N GLU A 127 -5.06 6.68 -2.78
CA GLU A 127 -4.66 8.08 -2.75
C GLU A 127 -4.70 8.58 -4.19
N ALA A 128 -5.19 9.80 -4.38
CA ALA A 128 -5.20 10.51 -5.65
C ALA A 128 -4.22 11.68 -5.57
N THR A 129 -3.30 11.73 -6.52
CA THR A 129 -2.35 12.82 -6.68
C THR A 129 -2.64 13.57 -7.97
N LEU A 130 -2.22 14.82 -8.04
CA LEU A 130 -2.24 15.54 -9.31
C LEU A 130 -0.98 15.19 -10.09
N ASN A 131 -1.15 14.78 -11.34
CA ASN A 131 -0.03 14.70 -12.26
C ASN A 131 0.56 16.11 -12.40
N SER A 132 1.86 16.27 -12.15
CA SER A 132 2.55 17.51 -12.50
C SER A 132 2.28 17.79 -13.99
N TYR A 133 2.03 19.06 -14.34
CA TYR A 133 1.87 19.46 -15.73
C TYR A 133 3.06 18.97 -16.55
N GLN A 134 2.81 18.44 -17.75
CA GLN A 134 3.86 18.04 -18.68
C GLN A 134 4.78 19.24 -18.93
N TYR A 135 6.07 19.02 -18.68
CA TYR A 135 7.19 19.92 -18.90
C TYR A 135 7.11 20.70 -20.22
N ASP A 136 7.02 22.03 -20.14
CA ASP A 136 7.43 22.93 -21.21
C ASP A 136 8.93 23.24 -21.00
N PRO A 137 9.82 22.83 -21.93
CA PRO A 137 11.26 23.05 -21.83
C PRO A 137 11.69 24.52 -21.73
N THR A 138 10.79 25.46 -21.99
CA THR A 138 11.10 26.90 -22.03
C THR A 138 10.99 27.61 -20.68
N LEU A 139 10.42 26.98 -19.63
CA LEU A 139 10.04 27.67 -18.38
C LEU A 139 10.89 27.33 -17.14
N GLY A 140 11.91 26.47 -17.24
CA GLY A 140 13.04 26.45 -16.30
C GLY A 140 12.76 26.18 -14.81
N GLU A 141 11.64 25.59 -14.42
CA GLU A 141 11.35 25.23 -13.02
C GLU A 141 11.17 23.72 -12.83
N ASP A 142 11.73 23.21 -11.74
CA ASP A 142 11.73 21.79 -11.35
C ASP A 142 10.31 21.23 -11.23
N GLN A 143 10.12 19.95 -11.60
CA GLN A 143 8.84 19.25 -11.49
C GLN A 143 8.36 19.21 -10.03
N VAL A 144 7.47 20.13 -9.65
CA VAL A 144 6.80 20.07 -8.35
C VAL A 144 5.72 19.00 -8.43
N ALA A 145 6.00 17.82 -7.86
CA ALA A 145 4.96 16.85 -7.57
C ALA A 145 3.96 17.50 -6.59
N VAL A 146 2.78 17.85 -7.09
CA VAL A 146 1.71 18.39 -6.26
C VAL A 146 1.20 17.24 -5.39
N GLY A 147 1.14 17.45 -4.07
CA GLY A 147 0.82 16.40 -3.10
C GLY A 147 -0.56 15.76 -3.30
N SER A 148 -0.88 14.80 -2.42
CA SER A 148 -2.19 14.14 -2.37
C SER A 148 -3.35 15.14 -2.30
N VAL A 149 -4.36 14.95 -3.15
CA VAL A 149 -5.59 15.77 -3.22
C VAL A 149 -6.85 15.02 -2.77
N ALA A 150 -6.79 13.68 -2.72
CA ALA A 150 -7.83 12.86 -2.10
C ALA A 150 -7.24 11.54 -1.59
N GLY A 151 -7.88 10.95 -0.59
CA GLY A 151 -7.53 9.62 -0.08
C GLY A 151 -8.75 8.93 0.53
N GLY A 152 -8.69 7.61 0.63
CA GLY A 152 -9.78 6.80 1.16
C GLY A 152 -9.43 5.31 1.21
N GLY A 153 -10.39 4.50 1.65
CA GLY A 153 -10.20 3.06 1.75
C GLY A 153 -11.27 2.38 2.59
N ARG A 154 -11.28 1.04 2.61
CA ARG A 154 -12.24 0.22 3.38
C ARG A 154 -11.86 0.17 4.87
N TYR A 155 -12.81 0.40 5.77
CA TYR A 155 -12.64 0.38 7.24
C TYR A 155 -13.83 -0.30 7.95
N ASP A 156 -13.83 -1.63 8.00
CA ASP A 156 -14.98 -2.40 8.51
C ASP A 156 -15.16 -2.35 10.03
N GLU A 157 -14.12 -1.97 10.78
CA GLU A 157 -14.11 -2.07 12.25
C GLU A 157 -14.32 -0.74 12.96
N LEU A 158 -14.37 0.38 12.24
CA LEU A 158 -14.40 1.70 12.87
C LEU A 158 -15.74 1.98 13.57
N VAL A 159 -16.85 1.63 12.92
CA VAL A 159 -18.20 1.82 13.48
C VAL A 159 -18.40 0.94 14.71
N ASN A 160 -17.86 -0.27 14.70
CA ASN A 160 -17.99 -1.25 15.79
C ASN A 160 -17.35 -0.76 17.10
N LYS A 161 -16.36 0.12 17.03
CA LYS A 161 -15.73 0.73 18.21
C LYS A 161 -16.64 1.73 18.93
N ILE A 162 -17.67 2.23 18.26
CA ILE A 162 -18.61 3.25 18.76
C ILE A 162 -19.98 2.63 19.07
N ASP A 163 -20.37 1.57 18.34
CA ASP A 163 -21.63 0.87 18.54
C ASP A 163 -21.60 -0.04 19.79
N SER A 164 -22.42 0.29 20.79
CA SER A 164 -22.59 -0.51 22.00
C SER A 164 -23.20 -1.89 21.74
N ARG A 165 -23.81 -2.09 20.57
CA ARG A 165 -24.43 -3.37 20.16
C ARG A 165 -23.45 -4.29 19.42
N GLN A 166 -22.23 -3.84 19.14
CA GLN A 166 -21.18 -4.58 18.43
C GLN A 166 -21.63 -5.18 17.09
N SER A 167 -22.56 -4.52 16.38
CA SER A 167 -22.98 -4.99 15.07
C SER A 167 -21.92 -4.64 14.01
N ARG A 168 -21.48 -5.62 13.21
CA ARG A 168 -20.46 -5.37 12.17
C ARG A 168 -21.06 -4.53 11.04
N VAL A 169 -20.55 -3.31 10.85
CA VAL A 169 -20.96 -2.41 9.76
C VAL A 169 -19.78 -2.14 8.81
N PRO A 170 -19.72 -2.83 7.64
CA PRO A 170 -18.66 -2.58 6.65
C PRO A 170 -18.76 -1.19 6.03
N CYS A 171 -17.62 -0.52 5.84
CA CYS A 171 -17.54 0.85 5.28
C CYS A 171 -16.37 0.99 4.29
N ILE A 172 -16.50 1.90 3.31
CA ILE A 172 -15.46 2.28 2.34
C ILE A 172 -15.47 3.80 2.10
#